data_AF-A0A2T4UIL2-F1
#
_entry.id   AF-A0A2T4UIL2-F1
#
_cell.length_a   1.000
_cell.length_b   1.000
_cell.length_c   1.000
_cell.angle_alpha   90.00
_cell.angle_beta   90.00
_cell.angle_gamma   90.00
#
_symmetry.space_group_name_H-M   'P 1'
#
loop_
_entity.id
_entity.type
_entity.pdbx_description
1 polymer ?
#
loop_
_entity_poly.entity_id
_entity_poly.type
_entity_poly.pdbx_seq_one_letter_code
_entity_poly.pdbx_strand_id
1 'polypeptide(L)'
;MRRPLALLATVALVPLGLAGCGEATVDADKIESEIRTGFESQVPGAKVASIDCDEDIPGTKGSRGACRMTRDGDVRLLVSVTVTSEEDDGRIRWQVTSANIPGSSLEQRAAEALERQVGSAPDLVSCPDRVDLKAGATVRCDVTVDAQTYGATVTFTDADGAFDIKVDDRPRT
;
A
#
# COMPACT_ATOMS: atom_id res chain seq x y z
N MET A 1 -11.32 57.06 -50.67
CA MET A 1 -10.40 56.97 -51.81
C MET A 1 -9.83 55.56 -51.84
N ARG A 2 -10.07 54.84 -52.93
CA ARG A 2 -9.55 53.48 -53.17
C ARG A 2 -8.12 53.61 -53.72
N ARG A 3 -7.15 52.88 -53.16
CA ARG A 3 -6.26 52.04 -53.98
C ARG A 3 -5.50 50.99 -53.14
N PRO A 4 -5.45 49.72 -53.62
CA PRO A 4 -4.87 48.56 -52.96
C PRO A 4 -3.47 48.24 -53.50
N LEU A 5 -2.60 47.60 -52.71
CA LEU A 5 -1.38 46.85 -53.10
C LEU A 5 -0.77 46.35 -51.78
N ALA A 6 -0.22 45.16 -51.62
CA ALA A 6 -0.13 43.97 -52.45
C ALA A 6 0.25 42.81 -51.52
N LEU A 7 -0.09 41.61 -51.96
CA LEU A 7 0.26 40.33 -51.35
C LEU A 7 1.75 40.23 -50.98
N LEU A 8 2.03 39.84 -49.73
CA LEU A 8 3.15 38.99 -49.37
C LEU A 8 2.60 37.89 -48.46
N ALA A 9 2.24 36.76 -49.09
CA ALA A 9 1.93 35.52 -48.41
C ALA A 9 3.22 34.91 -47.90
N THR A 10 3.63 35.25 -46.68
CA THR A 10 4.54 34.40 -45.91
C THR A 10 3.70 33.38 -45.16
N VAL A 11 3.51 32.23 -45.78
CA VAL A 11 3.10 31.00 -45.09
C VAL A 11 4.25 30.59 -44.19
N ALA A 12 4.29 31.13 -42.97
CA ALA A 12 5.01 30.52 -41.88
C ALA A 12 4.14 29.35 -41.41
N LEU A 13 4.34 28.20 -42.05
CA LEU A 13 3.96 26.90 -41.50
C LEU A 13 4.81 26.74 -40.22
N VAL A 14 4.31 27.25 -39.10
CA VAL A 14 4.78 26.81 -37.80
C VAL A 14 4.18 25.42 -37.63
N PRO A 15 4.95 24.33 -37.73
CA PRO A 15 4.43 23.03 -37.39
C PRO A 15 3.92 23.14 -35.96
N LEU A 16 2.69 22.65 -35.74
CA LEU A 16 2.18 22.40 -34.40
C LEU A 16 3.28 21.66 -33.65
N GLY A 17 3.94 22.35 -32.72
CA GLY A 17 4.72 21.72 -31.68
C GLY A 17 3.71 20.89 -30.92
N LEU A 18 3.67 19.60 -31.27
CA LEU A 18 2.92 18.59 -30.56
C LEU A 18 3.12 18.86 -29.07
N ALA A 19 1.98 18.95 -28.39
CA ALA A 19 1.94 18.86 -26.96
C ALA A 19 2.87 17.72 -26.53
N GLY A 20 4.00 18.09 -25.95
CA GLY A 20 4.67 17.25 -24.97
C GLY A 20 3.81 17.22 -23.72
N CYS A 21 2.54 16.82 -23.85
CA CYS A 21 1.83 16.13 -22.79
C CYS A 21 2.50 14.76 -22.72
N GLY A 22 3.74 14.71 -22.22
CA GLY A 22 4.06 13.57 -21.40
C GLY A 22 3.03 13.64 -20.29
N GLU A 23 2.07 12.71 -20.28
CA GLU A 23 1.34 12.44 -19.06
C GLU A 23 2.41 12.34 -17.98
N ALA A 24 2.36 13.25 -17.00
CA ALA A 24 3.25 13.18 -15.86
C ALA A 24 2.84 11.92 -15.11
N THR A 25 3.38 10.79 -15.51
CA THR A 25 3.25 9.54 -14.78
C THR A 25 4.31 9.56 -13.70
N VAL A 26 3.94 9.10 -12.52
CA VAL A 26 4.92 8.91 -11.48
C VAL A 26 5.55 7.55 -11.73
N ASP A 27 6.81 7.56 -12.15
CA ASP A 27 7.58 6.35 -12.40
C ASP A 27 7.57 5.47 -11.14
N ALA A 28 7.07 4.24 -11.29
CA ALA A 28 6.96 3.28 -10.19
C ALA A 28 8.32 3.10 -9.48
N ASP A 29 9.43 3.04 -10.23
CA ASP A 29 10.77 2.86 -9.67
C ASP A 29 11.18 4.02 -8.75
N LYS A 30 10.78 5.25 -9.12
CA LYS A 30 11.05 6.45 -8.31
C LYS A 30 10.22 6.45 -7.03
N ILE A 31 8.93 6.10 -7.13
CA ILE A 31 8.05 5.97 -5.96
C ILE A 31 8.57 4.91 -5.01
N GLU A 32 8.99 3.76 -5.52
CA GLU A 32 9.53 2.67 -4.73
C GLU A 32 10.74 3.11 -3.91
N SER A 33 11.66 3.87 -4.51
CA SER A 33 12.83 4.42 -3.84
C SER A 33 12.47 5.45 -2.76
N GLU A 34 11.52 6.34 -3.04
CA GLU A 34 11.10 7.35 -2.08
C GLU A 34 10.26 6.74 -0.93
N ILE A 35 9.40 5.75 -1.21
CA ILE A 35 8.65 5.01 -0.19
C ILE A 35 9.64 4.26 0.72
N ARG A 36 10.63 3.55 0.16
CA ARG A 36 11.66 2.87 0.95
C ARG A 36 12.35 3.84 1.90
N THR A 37 12.87 4.95 1.38
CA THR A 37 13.59 5.96 2.16
C THR A 37 12.69 6.60 3.22
N GLY A 38 11.48 7.00 2.82
CA GLY A 38 10.51 7.64 3.72
C GLY A 38 10.01 6.68 4.80
N PHE A 39 9.89 5.40 4.50
CA PHE A 39 9.45 4.37 5.43
C PHE A 39 10.54 4.05 6.47
N GLU A 40 11.78 3.81 6.01
CA GLU A 40 12.95 3.57 6.89
C GLU A 40 13.23 4.77 7.81
N SER A 41 13.00 6.00 7.32
CA SER A 41 13.16 7.22 8.12
C SER A 41 12.09 7.40 9.20
N GLN A 42 10.88 6.86 8.97
CA GLN A 42 9.76 6.97 9.89
C GLN A 42 9.70 5.84 10.91
N VAL A 43 10.27 4.67 10.60
CA VAL A 43 10.23 3.48 11.45
C VAL A 43 11.65 2.97 11.72
N PRO A 44 12.26 3.36 12.86
CA PRO A 44 13.61 2.95 13.21
C PRO A 44 13.74 1.42 13.27
N GLY A 45 14.64 0.85 12.47
CA GLY A 45 14.94 -0.59 12.47
C GLY A 45 14.16 -1.42 11.46
N ALA A 46 13.14 -0.85 10.80
CA ALA A 46 12.41 -1.55 9.76
C ALA A 46 13.24 -1.61 8.47
N LYS A 47 13.49 -2.82 7.95
CA LYS A 47 14.15 -3.05 6.67
C LYS A 47 13.14 -3.50 5.62
N VAL A 48 13.18 -2.87 4.46
CA VAL A 48 12.34 -3.22 3.31
C VAL A 48 13.11 -4.19 2.42
N ALA A 49 12.61 -5.43 2.30
CA ALA A 49 13.21 -6.46 1.46
C ALA A 49 12.86 -6.24 -0.03
N SER A 50 11.58 -6.03 -0.33
CA SER A 50 11.11 -5.64 -1.66
C SER A 50 9.94 -4.66 -1.57
N ILE A 51 9.78 -3.87 -2.61
CA ILE A 51 8.56 -3.10 -2.84
C ILE A 51 8.22 -3.28 -4.31
N ASP A 52 6.95 -3.58 -4.58
CA ASP A 52 6.43 -3.82 -5.92
C ASP A 52 5.14 -3.01 -6.06
N CYS A 53 5.17 -1.92 -6.83
CA CYS A 53 3.98 -1.14 -7.15
C CYS A 53 3.33 -1.69 -8.42
N ASP A 54 2.05 -2.10 -8.35
CA ASP A 54 1.41 -2.90 -9.40
C ASP A 54 1.22 -2.13 -10.73
N GLU A 55 1.14 -0.79 -10.72
CA GLU A 55 0.98 0.07 -11.89
C GLU A 55 1.61 1.46 -11.69
N ASP A 56 2.05 2.12 -12.78
CA ASP A 56 2.44 3.53 -12.78
C ASP A 56 1.28 4.41 -12.31
N ILE A 57 1.52 5.22 -11.28
CA ILE A 57 0.47 6.07 -10.70
C ILE A 57 0.33 7.32 -11.58
N PRO A 58 -0.88 7.67 -12.06
CA PRO A 58 -1.05 8.93 -12.78
C PRO A 58 -0.68 10.09 -11.87
N GLY A 59 0.16 11.01 -12.32
CA GLY A 59 0.65 12.13 -11.50
C GLY A 59 -0.42 13.15 -11.12
N THR A 60 -1.66 12.99 -11.60
CA THR A 60 -2.75 13.90 -11.27
C THR A 60 -3.10 13.90 -9.79
N LYS A 61 -3.38 15.08 -9.24
CA LYS A 61 -3.90 15.23 -7.86
C LYS A 61 -5.09 14.31 -7.58
N GLY A 62 -5.00 13.50 -6.53
CA GLY A 62 -6.02 12.57 -6.09
C GLY A 62 -5.86 11.14 -6.64
N SER A 63 -4.91 10.90 -7.55
CA SER A 63 -4.55 9.56 -7.99
C SER A 63 -4.08 8.70 -6.83
N ARG A 64 -4.41 7.41 -6.92
CA ARG A 64 -4.05 6.41 -5.92
C ARG A 64 -3.21 5.34 -6.57
N GLY A 65 -2.20 4.88 -5.84
CA GLY A 65 -1.48 3.66 -6.15
C GLY A 65 -1.48 2.71 -4.97
N ALA A 66 -1.30 1.44 -5.28
CA ALA A 66 -1.10 0.39 -4.31
C ALA A 66 0.29 -0.23 -4.54
N CYS A 67 1.06 -0.34 -3.47
CA CYS A 67 2.36 -0.99 -3.49
C CYS A 67 2.35 -2.16 -2.51
N ARG A 68 2.88 -3.29 -2.94
CA ARG A 68 3.12 -4.47 -2.11
C ARG A 68 4.56 -4.41 -1.63
N MET A 69 4.72 -4.20 -0.33
CA MET A 69 6.02 -4.12 0.33
C MET A 69 6.24 -5.39 1.16
N THR A 70 7.39 -6.03 1.01
CA THR A 70 7.82 -7.13 1.87
C THR A 70 8.92 -6.63 2.80
N ARG A 71 8.78 -6.86 4.10
CA ARG A 71 9.83 -6.58 5.11
C ARG A 71 10.53 -7.87 5.57
N ASP A 72 11.60 -7.69 6.34
CA ASP A 72 12.25 -8.78 7.07
C ASP A 72 11.22 -9.57 7.91
N GLY A 73 11.29 -10.90 7.86
CA GLY A 73 10.32 -11.79 8.51
C GLY A 73 9.05 -12.07 7.70
N ASP A 74 9.11 -11.93 6.37
CA ASP A 74 8.02 -12.23 5.42
C ASP A 74 6.72 -11.43 5.60
N VAL A 75 6.80 -10.29 6.30
CA VAL A 75 5.65 -9.41 6.51
C VAL A 75 5.34 -8.67 5.22
N ARG A 76 4.22 -9.04 4.60
CA ARG A 76 3.69 -8.41 3.38
C ARG A 76 2.70 -7.31 3.73
N LEU A 77 2.98 -6.12 3.22
CA LEU A 77 2.22 -4.91 3.46
C LEU A 77 1.65 -4.40 2.15
N LEU A 78 0.39 -4.04 2.21
CA LEU A 78 -0.29 -3.27 1.20
C LEU A 78 -0.27 -1.81 1.64
N VAL A 79 0.54 -1.03 0.95
CA VAL A 79 0.69 0.41 1.17
C VAL A 79 -0.17 1.12 0.14
N SER A 80 -1.12 1.92 0.61
CA SER A 80 -1.88 2.82 -0.27
C SER A 80 -1.24 4.20 -0.23
N VAL A 81 -0.90 4.71 -1.40
CA VAL A 81 -0.35 6.05 -1.59
C VAL A 81 -1.34 6.93 -2.35
N THR A 82 -1.38 8.21 -2.03
CA THR A 82 -2.24 9.18 -2.73
C THR A 82 -1.42 10.40 -3.12
N VAL A 83 -1.59 10.84 -4.36
CA VAL A 83 -1.02 12.10 -4.86
C VAL A 83 -1.80 13.28 -4.30
N THR A 84 -1.12 14.17 -3.58
CA THR A 84 -1.70 15.35 -2.92
C THR A 84 -1.51 16.64 -3.70
N SER A 85 -0.44 16.74 -4.50
CA SER A 85 -0.21 17.86 -5.42
C SER A 85 0.85 17.54 -6.48
N GLU A 86 0.76 18.23 -7.60
CA GLU A 86 1.80 18.34 -8.63
C GLU A 86 2.52 19.68 -8.43
N GLU A 87 3.85 19.67 -8.43
CA GLU A 87 4.69 20.86 -8.39
C GLU A 87 5.14 21.24 -9.81
N ASP A 88 5.41 22.52 -10.03
CA ASP A 88 5.74 23.09 -11.36
C ASP A 88 7.06 22.55 -11.96
N ASP A 89 7.89 21.88 -11.15
CA ASP A 89 9.15 21.26 -11.58
C ASP A 89 9.03 19.74 -11.86
N GLY A 90 7.80 19.21 -11.88
CA GLY A 90 7.53 17.79 -12.11
C GLY A 90 7.75 16.91 -10.87
N ARG A 91 7.99 17.48 -9.68
CA ARG A 91 7.88 16.75 -8.42
C ARG A 91 6.42 16.60 -8.01
N ILE A 92 6.08 15.45 -7.43
CA ILE A 92 4.72 15.13 -7.04
C ILE A 92 4.72 14.81 -5.56
N ARG A 93 3.89 15.50 -4.79
CA ARG A 93 3.78 15.29 -3.35
C ARG A 93 2.79 14.18 -3.08
N TRP A 94 3.24 13.10 -2.47
CA TRP A 94 2.40 11.97 -2.11
C TRP A 94 2.42 11.73 -0.60
N GLN A 95 1.46 10.96 -0.10
CA GLN A 95 1.41 10.52 1.28
C GLN A 95 0.93 9.08 1.38
N VAL A 96 1.44 8.34 2.37
CA VAL A 96 0.89 7.04 2.74
C VAL A 96 -0.41 7.28 3.50
N THR A 97 -1.52 6.75 2.97
CA THR A 97 -2.83 6.86 3.62
C THR A 97 -3.12 5.70 4.55
N SER A 98 -2.55 4.52 4.27
CA SER A 98 -2.73 3.32 5.09
C SER A 98 -1.64 2.30 4.79
N ALA A 99 -1.21 1.59 5.83
CA ALA A 99 -0.38 0.39 5.74
C ALA A 99 -1.13 -0.74 6.43
N ASN A 100 -1.49 -1.77 5.65
CA ASN A 100 -2.20 -2.93 6.17
C ASN A 100 -1.55 -4.22 5.67
N ILE A 101 -1.75 -5.30 6.40
CA ILE A 101 -1.38 -6.65 5.96
C ILE A 101 -2.62 -7.33 5.37
N PRO A 102 -2.46 -8.21 4.37
CA PRO A 102 -3.57 -9.04 3.91
C PRO A 102 -3.97 -10.01 5.02
N GLY A 103 -5.28 -10.23 5.16
CA GLY A 103 -5.86 -11.14 6.16
C GLY A 103 -5.21 -12.53 6.13
N SER A 104 -4.97 -13.06 4.93
CA SER A 104 -4.31 -14.35 4.72
C SER A 104 -2.90 -14.44 5.30
N SER A 105 -2.12 -13.35 5.25
CA SER A 105 -0.82 -13.32 5.93
C SER A 105 -0.96 -13.36 7.44
N LEU A 106 -2.02 -12.77 8.00
CA LEU A 106 -2.29 -12.87 9.43
C LEU A 106 -2.80 -14.26 9.82
N GLU A 107 -3.68 -14.86 9.03
CA GLU A 107 -4.24 -16.20 9.26
C GLU A 107 -3.14 -17.25 9.41
N GLN A 108 -2.17 -17.25 8.48
CA GLN A 108 -1.03 -18.16 8.52
C GLN A 108 -0.21 -17.98 9.81
N ARG A 109 0.15 -16.73 10.12
CA ARG A 109 0.97 -16.42 11.30
C ARG A 109 0.23 -16.71 12.61
N ALA A 110 -1.08 -16.47 12.64
CA ALA A 110 -1.93 -16.77 13.79
C ALA A 110 -2.06 -18.27 14.01
N ALA A 111 -2.22 -19.07 12.96
CA ALA A 111 -2.23 -20.53 13.05
C ALA A 111 -0.92 -21.07 13.63
N GLU A 112 0.23 -20.61 13.12
CA GLU A 112 1.56 -20.97 13.64
C GLU A 112 1.77 -20.52 15.09
N ALA A 113 1.26 -19.33 15.45
CA ALA A 113 1.35 -18.84 16.82
C ALA A 113 0.52 -19.68 17.78
N LEU A 114 -0.70 -20.07 17.39
CA LEU A 114 -1.56 -20.94 18.18
C LEU A 114 -0.95 -22.34 18.31
N GLU A 115 -0.43 -22.93 17.23
CA GLU A 115 0.27 -24.21 17.29
C GLU A 115 1.43 -24.19 18.30
N ARG A 116 2.22 -23.11 18.31
CA ARG A 116 3.30 -22.92 19.28
C ARG A 116 2.80 -22.72 20.72
N GLN A 117 1.65 -22.08 20.93
CA GLN A 117 1.10 -21.79 22.26
C GLN A 117 0.39 -23.00 22.89
N VAL A 118 -0.41 -23.73 22.10
CA VAL A 118 -1.27 -24.81 22.61
C VAL A 118 -0.87 -26.20 22.14
N GLY A 119 0.13 -26.31 21.25
CA GLY A 119 0.67 -27.57 20.76
C GLY A 119 -0.12 -28.23 19.62
N SER A 120 -1.10 -27.54 19.05
CA SER A 120 -1.89 -28.02 17.91
C SER A 120 -2.36 -26.86 17.05
N ALA A 121 -2.19 -26.99 15.73
CA ALA A 121 -2.67 -26.00 14.79
C ALA A 121 -4.21 -26.07 14.68
N PRO A 122 -4.91 -24.93 14.55
CA PRO A 122 -6.34 -24.92 14.27
C PRO A 122 -6.62 -25.44 12.85
N ASP A 123 -7.86 -25.92 12.62
CA ASP A 123 -8.31 -26.38 11.30
C ASP A 123 -8.38 -25.21 10.30
N LEU A 124 -8.80 -24.04 10.80
CA LEU A 124 -8.94 -22.82 10.02
C LEU A 124 -8.75 -21.60 10.91
N VAL A 125 -8.04 -20.61 10.41
CA VAL A 125 -8.10 -19.23 10.91
C VAL A 125 -8.65 -18.36 9.80
N SER A 126 -9.64 -17.54 10.10
CA SER A 126 -10.22 -16.56 9.18
C SER A 126 -10.10 -15.17 9.80
N CYS A 127 -9.41 -14.27 9.12
CA CYS A 127 -9.24 -12.88 9.53
C CYS A 127 -9.85 -11.94 8.48
N PRO A 128 -10.14 -10.68 8.83
CA PRO A 128 -10.59 -9.69 7.85
C PRO A 128 -9.56 -9.52 6.72
N ASP A 129 -10.03 -9.27 5.50
CA ASP A 129 -9.19 -9.19 4.29
C ASP A 129 -8.02 -8.19 4.41
N ARG A 130 -8.22 -7.11 5.17
CA ARG A 130 -7.21 -6.08 5.41
C ARG A 130 -7.14 -5.79 6.90
N VAL A 131 -5.92 -5.85 7.43
CA VAL A 131 -5.67 -5.63 8.84
C VAL A 131 -4.65 -4.51 9.00
N ASP A 132 -5.02 -3.48 9.77
CA ASP A 132 -4.13 -2.35 10.02
C ASP A 132 -2.91 -2.78 10.85
N LEU A 133 -1.73 -2.56 10.31
CA LEU A 133 -0.47 -2.86 11.01
C LEU A 133 -0.04 -1.63 11.82
N LYS A 134 -0.53 -1.56 13.05
CA LYS A 134 -0.21 -0.48 13.97
C LYS A 134 -0.11 -1.03 15.39
N ALA A 135 0.90 -0.61 16.14
CA ALA A 135 1.03 -0.97 17.55
C ALA A 135 -0.25 -0.60 18.33
N GLY A 136 -0.77 -1.56 19.09
CA GLY A 136 -2.04 -1.46 19.83
C GLY A 136 -3.30 -1.66 18.98
N ALA A 137 -3.19 -1.85 17.66
CA ALA A 137 -4.34 -2.22 16.85
C ALA A 137 -4.81 -3.62 17.23
N THR A 138 -6.13 -3.79 17.29
CA THR A 138 -6.76 -5.07 17.56
C THR A 138 -7.59 -5.49 16.37
N VAL A 139 -7.55 -6.78 16.07
CA VAL A 139 -8.36 -7.37 15.01
C VAL A 139 -9.03 -8.62 15.53
N ARG A 140 -10.22 -8.86 15.01
CA ARG A 140 -11.02 -10.03 15.34
C ARG A 140 -10.93 -11.05 14.22
N CYS A 141 -10.34 -12.20 14.53
CA CYS A 141 -10.34 -13.36 13.65
C CYS A 141 -11.28 -14.43 14.22
N ASP A 142 -11.62 -15.41 13.41
CA ASP A 142 -12.31 -16.63 13.79
C ASP A 142 -11.36 -17.82 13.64
N VAL A 143 -11.35 -18.70 14.63
CA VAL A 143 -10.47 -19.86 14.74
C VAL A 143 -11.36 -21.08 14.89
N THR A 144 -11.23 -22.04 13.98
CA THR A 144 -11.99 -23.29 14.01
C THR A 144 -11.10 -24.43 14.46
N VAL A 145 -11.58 -25.18 15.45
CA VAL A 145 -10.94 -26.39 15.98
C VAL A 145 -12.03 -27.42 16.24
N ASP A 146 -11.88 -28.64 15.74
CA ASP A 146 -12.82 -29.75 15.93
C ASP A 146 -14.27 -29.37 15.56
N ALA A 147 -14.43 -28.70 14.41
CA ALA A 147 -15.71 -28.18 13.90
C ALA A 147 -16.41 -27.14 14.81
N GLN A 148 -15.72 -26.60 15.82
CA GLN A 148 -16.21 -25.50 16.64
C GLN A 148 -15.43 -24.23 16.30
N THR A 149 -16.15 -23.14 16.03
CA THR A 149 -15.54 -21.85 15.76
C THR A 149 -15.50 -21.00 17.02
N TYR A 150 -14.33 -20.52 17.38
CA TYR A 150 -14.08 -19.55 18.44
C TYR A 150 -13.70 -18.25 17.78
N GLY A 151 -14.03 -17.11 18.38
CA GLY A 151 -13.37 -15.90 17.93
C GLY A 151 -12.03 -15.72 18.66
N ALA A 152 -11.05 -15.14 17.97
CA ALA A 152 -9.75 -14.78 18.51
C ALA A 152 -9.46 -13.30 18.33
N THR A 153 -8.95 -12.66 19.37
CA THR A 153 -8.51 -11.28 19.36
C THR A 153 -7.00 -11.25 19.18
N VAL A 154 -6.56 -10.71 18.05
CA VAL A 154 -5.15 -10.46 17.77
C VAL A 154 -4.85 -9.00 18.12
N THR A 155 -3.79 -8.76 18.87
CA THR A 155 -3.32 -7.43 19.28
C THR A 155 -1.90 -7.23 18.79
N PHE A 156 -1.66 -6.26 17.90
CA PHE A 156 -0.31 -5.95 17.45
C PHE A 156 0.46 -5.23 18.55
N THR A 157 1.64 -5.73 18.89
CA THR A 157 2.51 -5.17 19.93
C THR A 157 3.48 -4.14 19.36
N ASP A 158 3.78 -4.22 18.06
CA ASP A 158 4.62 -3.25 17.34
C ASP A 158 4.11 -2.99 15.90
N ALA A 159 4.84 -2.14 15.18
CA ALA A 159 4.58 -1.81 13.77
C ALA A 159 5.30 -2.75 12.78
N ASP A 160 6.12 -3.66 13.28
CA ASP A 160 6.78 -4.72 12.51
C ASP A 160 5.88 -5.94 12.37
N GLY A 161 4.80 -5.98 13.15
CA GLY A 161 3.75 -6.95 13.08
C GLY A 161 3.90 -8.06 14.10
N ALA A 162 4.73 -7.91 15.13
CA ALA A 162 4.61 -8.77 16.31
C ALA A 162 3.22 -8.58 16.92
N PHE A 163 2.65 -9.68 17.41
CA PHE A 163 1.30 -9.67 17.96
C PHE A 163 1.14 -10.73 19.04
N ASP A 164 0.17 -10.48 19.92
CA ASP A 164 -0.40 -11.45 20.83
C ASP A 164 -1.77 -11.89 20.31
N ILE A 165 -2.10 -13.17 20.49
CA ILE A 165 -3.41 -13.72 20.15
C ILE A 165 -4.07 -14.30 21.39
N LYS A 166 -5.35 -13.97 21.59
CA LYS A 166 -6.19 -14.53 22.65
C LYS A 166 -7.47 -15.08 22.05
N VAL A 167 -7.67 -16.40 22.19
CA VAL A 167 -8.91 -17.08 21.83
C VAL A 167 -9.95 -16.87 22.93
N ASP A 168 -11.21 -16.73 22.55
CA ASP A 168 -12.32 -16.63 23.51
C ASP A 168 -12.56 -17.95 24.25
N ASP A 169 -13.06 -17.84 25.48
CA ASP A 169 -13.36 -19.00 26.32
C ASP A 169 -14.56 -19.83 25.82
N ARG A 170 -15.37 -19.27 24.91
CA ARG A 170 -16.58 -19.90 24.37
C ARG A 170 -16.59 -19.86 22.85
N PRO A 171 -17.11 -20.92 22.19
CA PRO A 171 -17.32 -20.89 20.77
C PRO A 171 -18.39 -19.85 20.39
N ARG A 172 -18.28 -19.34 19.16
CA ARG A 172 -19.33 -18.58 18.49
C ARG A 172 -20.55 -19.49 18.36
N THR A 173 -21.71 -18.97 18.78
CA THR A 173 -23.00 -19.66 18.69
C THR A 173 -23.73 -19.27 17.42
#